data_AF-A0A968LC63-F1
#
_entry.id   AF-A0A968LC63-F1
#
_cell.length_a   1.000
_cell.length_b   1.000
_cell.length_c   1.000
_cell.angle_alpha   90.00
_cell.angle_beta   90.00
_cell.angle_gamma   90.00
#
_symmetry.space_group_name_H-M   'P 1'
#
loop_
_entity.id
_entity.type
_entity.pdbx_description
1 polymer ?
#
loop_
_entity_poly.entity_id
_entity_poly.type
_entity_poly.pdbx_seq_one_letter_code
_entity_poly.pdbx_strand_id
1 'polypeptide(L)'
;MLTPAPMKKAVICTCVAAIVMAAGVGARAGEPSPCDIHEFGLDAGKFYLYLTQDTPYTGWQLWPGSSTMHKADSPHGPLVTTYVNPPAYESLATGHELKAGSLIVMENYGLDGDLRGLSVRLKIKDYYPAGNDWYWLQYDGKGEATREGKGHECLRCHAREKGNGETGAAPR
;
A
#
# COMPACT_ATOMS: atom_id res chain seq x y z
N MET A 1 68.38 10.18 -26.30
CA MET A 1 69.37 10.15 -25.20
C MET A 1 68.80 10.95 -24.05
N LEU A 2 68.33 10.28 -22.99
CA LEU A 2 67.93 10.88 -21.72
C LEU A 2 68.24 9.85 -20.63
N THR A 3 69.27 10.15 -19.84
CA THR A 3 69.77 9.41 -18.67
C THR A 3 68.79 9.51 -17.49
N PRO A 4 68.67 8.48 -16.63
CA PRO A 4 67.92 8.58 -15.38
C PRO A 4 68.73 9.25 -14.27
N ALA A 5 68.07 10.07 -13.44
CA ALA A 5 68.65 10.71 -12.25
C ALA A 5 68.54 9.81 -11.00
N PRO A 6 69.47 9.93 -10.03
CA PRO A 6 69.63 8.95 -8.94
C PRO A 6 68.76 9.22 -7.69
N MET A 7 68.38 8.11 -7.04
CA MET A 7 67.77 8.02 -5.70
C MET A 7 68.62 8.69 -4.61
N LYS A 8 67.97 9.41 -3.71
CA LYS A 8 68.52 9.76 -2.38
C LYS A 8 67.87 8.87 -1.32
N LYS A 9 68.70 8.21 -0.51
CA LYS A 9 68.31 7.41 0.65
C LYS A 9 68.45 8.22 1.95
N ALA A 10 67.71 7.75 2.97
CA ALA A 10 67.75 8.06 4.40
C ALA A 10 66.98 9.34 4.78
N VAL A 11 66.17 9.38 5.84
CA VAL A 11 66.42 8.87 7.20
C VAL A 11 65.14 8.34 7.84
N ILE A 12 65.27 7.20 8.52
CA ILE A 12 64.28 6.59 9.42
C ILE A 12 64.30 7.36 10.75
N CYS A 13 63.16 7.89 11.18
CA CYS A 13 62.95 8.27 12.57
C CYS A 13 61.68 7.59 13.08
N THR A 14 61.89 6.60 13.94
CA THR A 14 60.87 5.77 14.57
C THR A 14 60.21 6.56 15.70
N CYS A 15 58.93 6.89 15.55
CA CYS A 15 58.06 7.15 16.69
C CYS A 15 56.87 6.19 16.60
N VAL A 16 56.92 5.16 17.44
CA VAL A 16 55.82 4.25 17.71
C VAL A 16 54.69 5.06 18.37
N ALA A 17 53.57 5.19 17.69
CA ALA A 17 52.29 5.49 18.32
C ALA A 17 51.29 4.43 17.88
N ALA A 18 51.17 3.40 18.71
CA ALA A 18 50.10 2.42 18.57
C ALA A 18 48.77 3.10 18.91
N ILE A 19 47.96 3.38 17.89
CA ILE A 19 46.53 3.66 18.06
C ILE A 19 45.79 2.46 17.49
N VAL A 20 45.55 1.48 18.37
CA VAL A 20 44.43 0.56 18.20
C VAL A 20 43.21 1.31 18.70
N MET A 21 42.22 1.54 17.83
CA MET A 21 40.80 1.56 18.20
C MET A 21 39.96 1.31 16.95
N ALA A 22 39.44 0.08 16.93
CA ALA A 22 38.17 -0.37 16.38
C ALA A 22 37.69 0.19 15.03
N ALA A 23 37.56 -0.74 14.09
CA ALA A 23 36.62 -0.66 12.98
C ALA A 23 35.23 -0.21 13.49
N GLY A 24 34.86 1.01 13.12
CA GLY A 24 33.49 1.50 13.21
C GLY A 24 32.98 1.72 11.80
N VAL A 25 32.80 0.64 11.02
CA VAL A 25 31.78 0.68 9.98
C VAL A 25 30.48 0.73 10.76
N GLY A 26 30.01 1.94 11.06
CA GLY A 26 28.67 2.14 11.56
C GLY A 26 27.73 1.69 10.47
N ALA A 27 27.39 0.39 10.45
CA ALA A 27 26.11 -0.03 9.95
C ALA A 27 25.10 0.80 10.75
N ARG A 28 24.52 1.82 10.11
CA ARG A 28 23.31 2.44 10.62
C ARG A 28 22.30 1.30 10.71
N ALA A 29 22.05 0.83 11.92
CA ALA A 29 20.90 0.00 12.20
C ALA A 29 19.66 0.81 11.81
N GLY A 30 18.96 0.32 10.79
CA GLY A 30 17.59 0.69 10.44
C GLY A 30 17.32 2.18 10.25
N GLU A 31 17.72 2.74 9.11
CA GLU A 31 16.87 3.78 8.53
C GLU A 31 15.67 3.02 7.93
N PRO A 32 14.46 3.19 8.48
CA PRO A 32 13.33 2.39 8.06
C PRO A 32 13.01 2.72 6.61
N SER A 33 12.73 1.68 5.82
CA SER A 33 12.45 1.84 4.40
C SER A 33 11.25 2.78 4.26
N PRO A 34 11.29 3.78 3.37
CA PRO A 34 10.11 4.61 3.08
C PRO A 34 8.95 3.81 2.46
N CYS A 35 9.14 2.51 2.22
CA CYS A 35 8.13 1.54 1.79
C CYS A 35 7.85 0.47 2.85
N ASP A 36 8.30 0.62 4.10
CA ASP A 36 7.88 -0.26 5.18
C ASP A 36 6.43 0.05 5.54
N ILE A 37 5.53 -0.69 4.90
CA ILE A 37 4.10 -0.63 5.13
C ILE A 37 3.71 -0.93 6.59
N HIS A 38 4.57 -1.61 7.36
CA HIS A 38 4.31 -1.91 8.77
C HIS A 38 4.63 -0.71 9.68
N GLU A 39 5.54 0.19 9.27
CA GLU A 39 5.97 1.33 10.07
C GLU A 39 5.33 2.66 9.64
N PHE A 40 5.23 2.92 8.33
CA PHE A 40 4.73 4.21 7.79
C PHE A 40 3.45 4.11 6.97
N GLY A 41 3.00 2.89 6.67
CA GLY A 41 1.95 2.69 5.70
C GLY A 41 2.45 2.77 4.25
N LEU A 42 1.52 2.62 3.32
CA LEU A 42 1.80 2.62 1.89
C LEU A 42 1.63 4.05 1.37
N ASP A 43 2.60 4.59 0.62
CA ASP A 43 2.51 5.94 0.06
C ASP A 43 1.25 6.09 -0.81
N ALA A 44 0.21 6.73 -0.26
CA ALA A 44 -1.09 6.79 -0.89
C ALA A 44 -1.06 7.56 -2.22
N GLY A 45 -0.23 8.59 -2.34
CA GLY A 45 -0.10 9.34 -3.60
C GLY A 45 0.44 8.45 -4.72
N LYS A 46 1.52 7.72 -4.45
CA LYS A 46 2.07 6.75 -5.42
C LYS A 46 1.09 5.62 -5.71
N PHE A 47 0.34 5.17 -4.70
CA PHE A 47 -0.63 4.11 -4.91
C PHE A 47 -1.82 4.55 -5.75
N TYR A 48 -2.30 5.77 -5.57
CA TYR A 48 -3.31 6.34 -6.45
C TYR A 48 -2.85 6.33 -7.90
N LEU A 49 -1.62 6.75 -8.18
CA LEU A 49 -1.03 6.68 -9.53
C LEU A 49 -0.93 5.24 -10.04
N TYR A 50 -0.50 4.30 -9.19
CA TYR A 50 -0.49 2.88 -9.54
C TYR A 50 -1.87 2.35 -9.95
N LEU A 51 -2.92 2.72 -9.22
CA LEU A 51 -4.29 2.27 -9.49
C LEU A 51 -4.93 2.96 -10.69
N THR A 52 -4.56 4.20 -10.99
CA THR A 52 -5.24 5.01 -12.02
C THR A 52 -4.47 5.13 -13.32
N GLN A 53 -3.16 4.95 -13.30
CA GLN A 53 -2.28 5.15 -14.45
C GLN A 53 -1.53 3.87 -14.81
N ASP A 54 -0.77 3.28 -13.88
CA ASP A 54 0.08 2.12 -14.20
C ASP A 54 -0.73 0.84 -14.41
N THR A 55 -1.73 0.62 -13.55
CA THR A 55 -2.63 -0.52 -13.59
C THR A 55 -4.09 -0.06 -13.43
N PRO A 56 -4.66 0.63 -14.44
CA PRO A 56 -5.97 1.27 -14.33
C PRO A 56 -7.05 0.30 -13.83
N TYR A 57 -7.55 0.52 -12.62
CA TYR A 57 -8.50 -0.38 -11.96
C TYR A 57 -9.82 -0.50 -12.73
N THR A 58 -10.14 0.51 -13.55
CA THR A 58 -11.34 0.54 -14.40
C THR A 58 -11.34 -0.54 -15.46
N GLY A 59 -10.19 -1.17 -15.75
CA GLY A 59 -10.08 -2.36 -16.57
C GLY A 59 -10.23 -3.69 -15.82
N TRP A 60 -10.41 -3.66 -14.49
CA TRP A 60 -10.62 -4.87 -13.70
C TRP A 60 -12.07 -5.33 -13.75
N GLN A 61 -12.30 -6.55 -13.25
CA GLN A 61 -13.65 -7.06 -13.13
C GLN A 61 -14.44 -6.25 -12.11
N LEU A 62 -15.73 -6.07 -12.38
CA LEU A 62 -16.66 -5.66 -11.34
C LEU A 62 -16.72 -6.76 -10.27
N TRP A 63 -17.11 -6.35 -9.08
CA TRP A 63 -17.50 -7.30 -8.05
C TRP A 63 -18.53 -8.30 -8.61
N PRO A 64 -18.34 -9.63 -8.40
CA PRO A 64 -19.22 -10.64 -8.99
C PRO A 64 -20.70 -10.39 -8.69
N GLY A 65 -21.51 -10.31 -9.76
CA GLY A 65 -22.96 -10.08 -9.65
C GLY A 65 -23.40 -8.62 -9.44
N SER A 66 -22.47 -7.66 -9.43
CA SER A 66 -22.79 -6.24 -9.34
C SER A 66 -22.86 -5.56 -10.72
N SER A 67 -23.37 -4.33 -10.75
CA SER A 67 -23.35 -3.42 -11.91
C SER A 67 -22.67 -2.09 -11.57
N THR A 68 -22.36 -1.29 -12.57
CA THR A 68 -21.87 0.08 -12.37
C THR A 68 -22.94 0.99 -11.76
N MET A 69 -22.53 1.95 -10.94
CA MET A 69 -23.39 2.99 -10.34
C MET A 69 -24.70 2.43 -9.76
N HIS A 70 -24.61 1.31 -9.02
CA HIS A 70 -25.76 0.80 -8.29
C HIS A 70 -25.96 1.60 -7.02
N LYS A 71 -27.19 1.57 -6.48
CA LYS A 71 -27.54 2.31 -5.27
C LYS A 71 -26.70 1.83 -4.09
N ALA A 72 -26.28 2.76 -3.25
CA ALA A 72 -25.63 2.48 -1.99
C ALA A 72 -26.15 3.43 -0.91
N ASP A 73 -25.93 3.04 0.34
CA ASP A 73 -26.26 3.84 1.51
C ASP A 73 -25.05 4.61 2.03
N SER A 74 -25.34 5.61 2.87
CA SER A 74 -24.32 6.31 3.66
C SER A 74 -23.45 5.31 4.45
N PRO A 75 -22.12 5.48 4.51
CA PRO A 75 -21.36 6.70 4.18
C PRO A 75 -20.78 6.74 2.75
N HIS A 76 -21.05 5.75 1.90
CA HIS A 76 -20.37 5.59 0.60
C HIS A 76 -20.97 6.45 -0.52
N GLY A 77 -21.98 7.24 -0.21
CA GLY A 77 -22.72 8.03 -1.18
C GLY A 77 -23.88 7.25 -1.81
N PRO A 78 -24.73 7.93 -2.59
CA PRO A 78 -25.96 7.34 -3.12
C PRO A 78 -25.74 6.29 -4.21
N LEU A 79 -24.58 6.30 -4.89
CA LEU A 79 -24.27 5.40 -5.99
C LEU A 79 -22.81 4.92 -5.89
N VAL A 80 -22.56 3.65 -6.18
CA VAL A 80 -21.20 3.09 -6.18
C VAL A 80 -20.94 2.14 -7.36
N THR A 81 -19.66 2.01 -7.72
CA THR A 81 -19.15 0.93 -8.57
C THR A 81 -18.00 0.25 -7.85
N THR A 82 -17.99 -1.08 -7.78
CA THR A 82 -16.92 -1.82 -7.09
C THR A 82 -16.15 -2.68 -8.08
N TYR A 83 -14.84 -2.46 -8.16
CA TYR A 83 -13.87 -3.21 -8.96
C TYR A 83 -13.01 -4.11 -8.07
N VAL A 84 -12.64 -5.26 -8.60
CA VAL A 84 -11.80 -6.24 -7.91
C VAL A 84 -10.67 -6.72 -8.81
N ASN A 85 -9.45 -6.70 -8.31
CA ASN A 85 -8.31 -7.21 -9.05
C ASN A 85 -8.41 -8.75 -9.25
N PRO A 86 -7.63 -9.36 -10.15
CA PRO A 86 -7.75 -10.80 -10.44
C PRO A 86 -7.62 -11.70 -9.20
N PRO A 87 -6.66 -11.48 -8.26
CA PRO A 87 -6.62 -12.21 -6.99
C PRO A 87 -7.92 -12.18 -6.19
N ALA A 88 -8.55 -11.01 -6.08
CA ALA A 88 -9.81 -10.85 -5.36
C ALA A 88 -10.96 -11.53 -6.10
N TYR A 89 -11.03 -11.36 -7.42
CA TYR A 89 -12.07 -11.98 -8.24
C TYR A 89 -12.04 -13.52 -8.14
N GLU A 90 -10.86 -14.12 -8.23
CA GLU A 90 -10.69 -15.58 -8.09
C GLU A 90 -11.17 -16.10 -6.74
N SER A 91 -10.81 -15.43 -5.64
CA SER A 91 -11.29 -15.77 -4.30
C SER A 91 -12.82 -15.68 -4.22
N LEU A 92 -13.40 -14.60 -4.73
CA LEU A 92 -14.86 -14.40 -4.70
C LEU A 92 -15.61 -15.43 -5.56
N ALA A 93 -15.10 -15.72 -6.76
CA ALA A 93 -15.72 -16.68 -7.68
C ALA A 93 -15.72 -18.12 -7.14
N THR A 94 -14.76 -18.44 -6.27
CA THR A 94 -14.65 -19.75 -5.61
C THR A 94 -15.32 -19.80 -4.23
N GLY A 95 -15.90 -18.69 -3.76
CA GLY A 95 -16.48 -18.58 -2.42
C GLY A 95 -15.44 -18.69 -1.31
N HIS A 96 -14.16 -18.50 -1.63
CA HIS A 96 -13.07 -18.52 -0.67
C HIS A 96 -12.84 -17.14 -0.06
N GLU A 97 -12.16 -17.12 1.08
CA GLU A 97 -11.67 -15.87 1.64
C GLU A 97 -10.74 -15.15 0.65
N LEU A 98 -10.84 -13.81 0.65
CA LEU A 98 -9.95 -12.95 -0.12
C LEU A 98 -8.50 -13.19 0.33
N LYS A 99 -7.64 -13.64 -0.60
CA LYS A 99 -6.23 -13.91 -0.31
C LYS A 99 -5.41 -12.62 -0.20
N ALA A 100 -4.22 -12.69 0.41
CA ALA A 100 -3.27 -11.58 0.39
C ALA A 100 -2.99 -11.13 -1.07
N GLY A 101 -2.85 -9.83 -1.28
CA GLY A 101 -2.80 -9.22 -2.62
C GLY A 101 -4.17 -8.98 -3.25
N SER A 102 -5.27 -9.37 -2.60
CA SER A 102 -6.62 -8.94 -2.99
C SER A 102 -6.76 -7.44 -2.85
N LEU A 103 -7.31 -6.81 -3.89
CA LEU A 103 -7.48 -5.37 -3.97
C LEU A 103 -8.88 -5.05 -4.48
N ILE A 104 -9.55 -4.19 -3.72
CA ILE A 104 -10.92 -3.74 -3.99
C ILE A 104 -10.88 -2.23 -4.12
N VAL A 105 -11.40 -1.71 -5.22
CA VAL A 105 -11.57 -0.26 -5.46
C VAL A 105 -13.06 0.00 -5.61
N MET A 106 -13.62 0.83 -4.75
CA MET A 106 -15.00 1.30 -4.83
C MET A 106 -15.01 2.78 -5.18
N GLU A 107 -15.65 3.11 -6.29
CA GLU A 107 -15.96 4.48 -6.66
C GLU A 107 -17.23 4.92 -5.96
N ASN A 108 -17.20 6.10 -5.35
CA ASN A 108 -18.32 6.72 -4.65
C ASN A 108 -18.85 7.86 -5.50
N TYR A 109 -20.13 7.86 -5.85
CA TYR A 109 -20.74 8.83 -6.77
C TYR A 109 -21.87 9.64 -6.11
N GLY A 110 -22.06 10.87 -6.58
CA GLY A 110 -23.25 11.66 -6.29
C GLY A 110 -24.45 11.22 -7.14
N LEU A 111 -25.65 11.75 -6.84
CA LEU A 111 -26.86 11.49 -7.66
C LEU A 111 -26.75 12.07 -9.08
N ASP A 112 -25.86 13.03 -9.27
CA ASP A 112 -25.50 13.60 -10.57
C ASP A 112 -24.54 12.72 -11.38
N GLY A 113 -24.05 11.62 -10.81
CA GLY A 113 -23.07 10.73 -11.44
C GLY A 113 -21.62 11.20 -11.32
N ASP A 114 -21.37 12.30 -10.61
CA ASP A 114 -20.01 12.80 -10.38
C ASP A 114 -19.26 11.93 -9.37
N LEU A 115 -18.01 11.58 -9.70
CA LEU A 115 -17.12 10.87 -8.78
C LEU A 115 -16.79 11.76 -7.59
N ARG A 116 -17.08 11.27 -6.38
CA ARG A 116 -16.83 11.96 -5.10
C ARG A 116 -15.58 11.46 -4.40
N GLY A 117 -15.13 10.26 -4.74
CA GLY A 117 -13.90 9.70 -4.22
C GLY A 117 -13.81 8.21 -4.43
N LEU A 118 -12.70 7.66 -3.96
CA LEU A 118 -12.42 6.22 -3.99
C LEU A 118 -12.29 5.69 -2.57
N SER A 119 -12.90 4.54 -2.31
CA SER A 119 -12.64 3.71 -1.13
C SER A 119 -11.86 2.48 -1.56
N VAL A 120 -10.65 2.29 -1.05
CA VAL A 120 -9.74 1.23 -1.48
C VAL A 120 -9.38 0.33 -0.31
N ARG A 121 -9.31 -0.98 -0.56
CA ARG A 121 -8.87 -1.99 0.40
C ARG A 121 -7.83 -2.90 -0.23
N LEU A 122 -6.65 -2.97 0.38
CA LEU A 122 -5.60 -3.91 0.02
C LEU A 122 -5.42 -4.93 1.15
N LYS A 123 -5.47 -6.22 0.85
CA LYS A 123 -5.18 -7.26 1.84
C LYS A 123 -3.68 -7.54 1.89
N ILE A 124 -3.06 -7.23 3.02
CA ILE A 124 -1.62 -7.35 3.23
C ILE A 124 -1.38 -8.36 4.34
N LYS A 125 -0.78 -9.49 3.98
CA LYS A 125 -0.48 -10.57 4.92
C LYS A 125 0.24 -10.04 6.17
N ASP A 126 -0.28 -10.40 7.34
CA ASP A 126 0.26 -10.10 8.67
C ASP A 126 0.35 -8.59 9.02
N TYR A 127 -0.28 -7.69 8.23
CA TYR A 127 -0.31 -6.25 8.49
C TYR A 127 -1.12 -5.89 9.73
N TYR A 128 -2.34 -6.45 9.84
CA TYR A 128 -3.24 -6.17 10.96
C TYR A 128 -4.18 -7.35 11.17
N PRO A 129 -3.71 -8.44 11.81
CA PRO A 129 -4.49 -9.68 11.94
C PRO A 129 -5.85 -9.47 12.63
N ALA A 130 -5.92 -8.53 13.58
CA ALA A 130 -7.17 -8.20 14.27
C ALA A 130 -8.22 -7.50 13.39
N GLY A 131 -7.82 -6.91 12.26
CA GLY A 131 -8.70 -6.33 11.24
C GLY A 131 -8.65 -7.10 9.92
N ASN A 132 -8.38 -8.41 9.99
CA ASN A 132 -8.27 -9.31 8.86
C ASN A 132 -7.28 -8.83 7.77
N ASP A 133 -6.15 -8.26 8.19
CA ASP A 133 -5.04 -7.88 7.32
C ASP A 133 -5.39 -6.82 6.26
N TRP A 134 -6.45 -6.05 6.49
CA TRP A 134 -6.85 -4.98 5.60
C TRP A 134 -6.08 -3.69 5.85
N TYR A 135 -5.49 -3.17 4.77
CA TYR A 135 -5.04 -1.79 4.65
C TYR A 135 -6.11 -0.99 3.88
N TRP A 136 -6.60 0.07 4.49
CA TRP A 136 -7.67 0.91 3.95
C TRP A 136 -7.07 2.21 3.42
N LEU A 137 -7.55 2.68 2.27
CA LEU A 137 -7.27 4.02 1.76
C LEU A 137 -8.57 4.69 1.32
N GLN A 138 -8.64 6.01 1.46
CA GLN A 138 -9.69 6.82 0.87
C GLN A 138 -9.10 8.01 0.15
N TYR A 139 -9.59 8.25 -1.06
CA TYR A 139 -9.24 9.39 -1.88
C TYR A 139 -10.46 10.25 -2.11
N ASP A 140 -10.28 11.56 -2.19
CA ASP A 140 -11.33 12.45 -2.67
C ASP A 140 -11.51 12.37 -4.20
N GLY A 141 -12.46 13.12 -4.76
CA GLY A 141 -12.71 13.15 -6.21
C GLY A 141 -11.55 13.72 -7.05
N LYS A 142 -10.47 14.22 -6.43
CA LYS A 142 -9.27 14.72 -7.09
C LYS A 142 -8.09 13.75 -6.95
N GLY A 143 -8.24 12.67 -6.19
CA GLY A 143 -7.20 11.69 -5.93
C GLY A 143 -6.30 12.03 -4.74
N GLU A 144 -6.66 13.01 -3.91
CA GLU A 144 -5.93 13.30 -2.69
C GLU A 144 -6.32 12.30 -1.59
N ALA A 145 -5.31 11.71 -0.94
CA ALA A 145 -5.56 10.78 0.15
C ALA A 145 -6.11 11.52 1.37
N THR A 146 -7.27 11.08 1.85
CA THR A 146 -7.95 11.66 3.01
C THR A 146 -7.83 10.77 4.25
N ARG A 147 -7.65 9.46 4.06
CA ARG A 147 -7.45 8.46 5.12
C ARG A 147 -6.62 7.29 4.61
N GLU A 148 -5.79 6.71 5.49
CA GLU A 148 -5.04 5.48 5.21
C GLU A 148 -4.76 4.64 6.46
N GLY A 149 -4.39 3.36 6.29
CA GLY A 149 -3.94 2.48 7.36
C GLY A 149 -4.98 1.47 7.84
N LYS A 150 -5.02 1.18 9.15
CA LYS A 150 -5.86 0.12 9.74
C LYS A 150 -7.36 0.37 9.66
N GLY A 151 -7.79 1.60 9.34
CA GLY A 151 -9.21 1.92 9.11
C GLY A 151 -10.13 1.58 10.27
N HIS A 152 -9.73 1.86 11.52
CA HIS A 152 -10.50 1.49 12.74
C HIS A 152 -11.97 1.95 12.70
N GLU A 153 -12.25 3.09 12.07
CA GLU A 153 -13.61 3.60 11.85
C GLU A 153 -14.37 2.84 10.76
N CYS A 154 -13.71 2.41 9.69
CA CYS A 154 -14.28 1.56 8.64
C CYS A 154 -14.63 0.17 9.22
N LEU A 155 -13.72 -0.39 10.03
CA LEU A 155 -13.90 -1.68 10.68
C LEU A 155 -15.13 -1.70 11.60
N ARG A 156 -15.52 -0.56 12.21
CA ARG A 156 -16.69 -0.51 13.09
C ARG A 156 -18.01 -0.85 12.35
N CYS A 157 -18.15 -0.41 11.11
CA CYS A 157 -19.34 -0.72 10.30
C CYS A 157 -19.20 -2.09 9.64
N HIS A 158 -18.05 -2.39 9.04
CA HIS A 158 -17.84 -3.66 8.34
C HIS A 158 -17.78 -4.88 9.26
N ALA A 159 -17.27 -4.73 10.49
CA ALA A 159 -17.28 -5.80 11.49
C ALA A 159 -18.68 -6.05 12.09
N ARG A 160 -19.71 -5.27 11.75
CA ARG A 160 -21.09 -5.53 12.19
C ARG A 160 -21.92 -6.28 11.16
N GLU A 161 -21.42 -6.40 9.92
CA GLU A 161 -22.07 -7.16 8.85
C GLU A 161 -21.79 -8.68 8.93
N LYS A 162 -21.43 -9.21 10.13
CA LYS A 162 -20.96 -10.59 10.41
C LYS A 162 -21.93 -11.75 10.11
N GLY A 163 -22.83 -11.61 9.14
CA GLY A 163 -23.47 -12.73 8.45
C GLY A 163 -22.61 -13.25 7.29
N ASN A 164 -21.88 -12.36 6.63
CA ASN A 164 -20.88 -12.66 5.60
C ASN A 164 -19.68 -11.78 5.97
N GLY A 165 -18.53 -12.38 6.28
CA GLY A 165 -17.51 -11.79 7.15
C GLY A 165 -16.93 -10.44 6.71
N GLU A 166 -15.83 -10.09 7.36
CA GLU A 166 -14.83 -9.09 6.95
C GLU A 166 -14.13 -9.49 5.61
N THR A 167 -14.94 -10.10 4.72
CA THR A 167 -14.71 -10.91 3.55
C THR A 167 -15.90 -10.63 2.62
N GLY A 168 -15.71 -9.98 1.49
CA GLY A 168 -16.49 -10.42 0.33
C GLY A 168 -18.02 -10.31 0.38
N ALA A 169 -18.66 -9.47 1.22
CA ALA A 169 -20.11 -9.30 1.13
C ALA A 169 -20.45 -8.52 -0.15
N ALA A 170 -21.33 -9.07 -0.98
CA ALA A 170 -21.78 -8.41 -2.20
C ALA A 170 -22.28 -7.00 -1.88
N PRO A 171 -21.90 -6.00 -2.69
CA PRO A 171 -22.43 -4.67 -2.48
C PRO A 171 -23.96 -4.75 -2.63
N ARG A 172 -24.67 -4.18 -1.65
CA ARG A 172 -26.13 -4.14 -1.61
C ARG A 172 -26.65 -2.99 -2.45
#